data_AF-A0AAW0RHQ4-F1
#
_entry.id   AF-A0AAW0RHQ4-F1
#
_cell.length_a   1.000
_cell.length_b   1.000
_cell.length_c   1.000
_cell.angle_alpha   90.00
_cell.angle_beta   90.00
_cell.angle_gamma   90.00
#
_symmetry.space_group_name_H-M   'P 1'
#
loop_
_entity.id
_entity.type
_entity.pdbx_description
1 polymer ?
#
loop_
_entity_poly.entity_id
_entity_poly.type
_entity_poly.pdbx_seq_one_letter_code
_entity_poly.pdbx_strand_id
1 'polypeptide(L)'
;MLFHNLLFLLPAALLSSAAPADLHSLADAGPPPPLDSSPPGVLSFTVDEASADSAASASPCSQWYPLYGRGRWTYTEVQWCFRQRGDQTVVTQEQQNPWYFWGGAWYTGKSHTLRWQAIGTAGSSWYIDTGNNFNDGPVRKDIHTFKTKIPPGIYPVSMYYRQLGPWWGADAAIDDELTFAILLGN
;
A
#
# COMPACT_ATOMS: atom_id res chain seq x y z
N MET A 1 1.70 67.58 -39.44
CA MET A 1 2.28 68.20 -38.23
C MET A 1 1.30 68.02 -37.09
N LEU A 2 1.67 67.23 -36.07
CA LEU A 2 1.41 67.39 -34.62
C LEU A 2 1.58 66.04 -33.94
N PHE A 3 2.75 65.86 -33.32
CA PHE A 3 3.03 64.88 -32.27
C PHE A 3 2.30 65.31 -30.98
N HIS A 4 1.74 64.36 -30.22
CA HIS A 4 1.50 64.49 -28.78
C HIS A 4 1.55 63.12 -28.07
N ASN A 5 2.65 62.93 -27.34
CA ASN A 5 2.86 62.38 -26.00
C ASN A 5 2.15 61.12 -25.47
N LEU A 6 3.02 60.22 -24.97
CA LEU A 6 2.85 59.06 -24.09
C LEU A 6 1.82 59.24 -22.95
N LEU A 7 1.12 58.15 -22.64
CA LEU A 7 0.95 57.69 -21.26
C LEU A 7 0.98 56.15 -21.21
N PHE A 8 1.91 55.63 -20.42
CA PHE A 8 1.95 54.26 -19.91
C PHE A 8 0.62 53.91 -19.24
N LEU A 9 0.15 52.65 -19.38
CA LEU A 9 -0.53 51.85 -18.32
C LEU A 9 -0.92 50.45 -18.87
N LEU A 10 -0.13 49.44 -18.53
CA LEU A 10 -0.60 48.04 -18.36
C LEU A 10 -1.40 47.98 -17.04
N PRO A 11 -2.50 47.21 -16.96
CA PRO A 11 -2.41 45.83 -16.47
C PRO A 11 -3.33 44.85 -17.25
N ALA A 12 -2.87 43.66 -17.62
CA ALA A 12 -2.91 42.44 -16.81
C ALA A 12 -4.30 42.14 -16.20
N ALA A 13 -5.11 41.35 -16.93
CA ALA A 13 -6.19 40.55 -16.36
C ALA A 13 -6.60 39.41 -17.31
N LEU A 14 -5.65 38.57 -17.72
CA LEU A 14 -5.98 37.18 -18.00
C LEU A 14 -6.20 36.52 -16.63
N LEU A 15 -7.44 36.52 -16.15
CA LEU A 15 -7.88 35.63 -15.08
C LEU A 15 -7.87 34.20 -15.64
N SER A 16 -6.67 33.65 -15.82
CA SER A 16 -6.49 32.21 -15.70
C SER A 16 -6.96 31.88 -14.29
N SER A 17 -8.03 31.09 -14.17
CA SER A 17 -8.37 30.44 -12.92
C SER A 17 -7.23 29.49 -12.58
N ALA A 18 -6.19 30.02 -11.94
CA ALA A 18 -5.24 29.22 -11.22
C ALA A 18 -6.08 28.49 -10.16
N ALA A 19 -6.16 27.16 -10.28
CA ALA A 19 -6.46 26.31 -9.15
C ALA A 19 -5.63 26.82 -7.96
N PRO A 20 -6.17 26.81 -6.73
CA PRO A 20 -5.38 27.19 -5.58
C PRO A 20 -4.11 26.34 -5.64
N ALA A 21 -2.97 27.03 -5.79
CA ALA A 21 -1.68 26.39 -5.60
C ALA A 21 -1.70 25.98 -4.14
N ASP A 22 -2.10 24.74 -3.89
CA ASP A 22 -1.94 24.08 -2.61
C ASP A 22 -0.44 24.09 -2.33
N LEU A 23 -0.03 25.11 -1.58
CA LEU A 23 1.19 25.14 -0.81
C LEU A 23 1.05 24.08 0.28
N HIS A 24 0.99 22.81 -0.13
CA HIS A 24 1.45 21.73 0.71
C HIS A 24 2.92 22.04 0.97
N SER A 25 3.20 22.48 2.20
CA SER A 25 4.56 22.57 2.71
C SER A 25 5.29 21.30 2.28
N LEU A 26 6.38 21.46 1.51
CA LEU A 26 7.29 20.38 1.09
C LEU A 26 7.99 19.68 2.27
N ALA A 27 7.53 19.90 3.50
CA ALA A 27 7.94 19.14 4.65
C ALA A 27 7.24 17.78 4.61
N ASP A 28 8.01 16.70 4.55
CA ASP A 28 7.53 15.33 4.73
C ASP A 28 6.55 15.26 5.92
N ALA A 29 5.51 14.44 5.79
CA ALA A 29 4.64 14.11 6.91
C ALA A 29 5.51 13.44 7.99
N GLY A 30 5.83 14.19 9.06
CA GLY A 30 6.96 13.94 9.98
C GLY A 30 7.10 12.51 10.54
N PRO A 31 7.03 12.30 11.87
CA PRO A 31 7.12 10.94 12.40
C PRO A 31 5.94 10.08 11.91
N PRO A 32 6.13 8.75 11.84
CA PRO A 32 5.10 7.81 11.39
C PRO A 32 3.81 7.96 12.21
N PRO A 33 2.67 7.46 11.68
CA PRO A 33 1.44 7.46 12.46
C PRO A 33 1.67 6.77 13.82
N PRO A 34 1.01 7.23 14.91
CA PRO A 34 1.12 6.58 16.20
C PRO A 34 0.85 5.08 16.08
N LEU A 35 1.76 4.28 16.64
CA LEU A 35 1.70 2.83 16.78
C LEU A 35 0.55 2.46 17.73
N ASP A 36 -0.69 2.55 17.28
CA ASP A 36 -1.79 1.92 18.00
C ASP A 36 -2.68 1.16 17.02
N SER A 37 -2.10 0.07 16.52
CA SER A 37 -2.76 -1.13 16.01
C SER A 37 -1.67 -2.19 15.80
N SER A 38 -0.93 -2.53 16.87
CA SER A 38 -0.19 -3.79 16.86
C SER A 38 -1.19 -4.91 16.54
N PRO A 39 -0.96 -5.77 15.54
CA PRO A 39 -1.85 -6.88 15.28
C PRO A 39 -1.94 -7.72 16.56
N PRO A 40 -3.14 -8.11 17.03
CA PRO A 40 -3.25 -9.08 18.11
C PRO A 40 -2.64 -10.39 17.61
N GLY A 41 -1.37 -10.65 17.92
CA GLY A 41 -0.68 -11.86 17.46
C GLY A 41 0.85 -11.85 17.41
N VAL A 42 1.55 -10.75 17.66
CA VAL A 42 3.02 -10.84 17.84
C VAL A 42 3.31 -11.08 19.32
N LEU A 43 3.35 -12.36 19.71
CA LEU A 43 4.01 -12.75 20.95
C LEU A 43 5.48 -12.33 20.84
N SER A 44 5.91 -11.38 21.68
CA SER A 44 7.32 -11.18 21.98
C SER A 44 7.89 -12.50 22.51
N PHE A 45 8.61 -13.22 21.67
CA PHE A 45 9.52 -14.24 22.16
C PHE A 45 10.79 -13.53 22.61
N THR A 46 10.96 -13.43 23.92
CA THR A 46 12.27 -13.31 24.53
C THR A 46 13.18 -14.37 23.91
N VAL A 47 14.33 -13.93 23.40
CA VAL A 47 15.41 -14.81 22.98
C VAL A 47 15.90 -15.52 24.23
N ASP A 48 15.45 -16.76 24.41
CA ASP A 48 16.19 -17.75 25.17
C ASP A 48 16.55 -18.89 24.24
N GLU A 49 17.82 -19.23 24.30
CA GLU A 49 18.56 -20.12 23.43
C GLU A 49 18.12 -21.59 23.59
N ALA A 50 18.25 -22.34 22.50
CA ALA A 50 18.21 -23.80 22.40
C ALA A 50 16.84 -24.51 22.49
N SER A 51 16.26 -24.81 21.31
CA SER A 51 16.09 -26.21 20.89
C SER A 51 15.84 -26.30 19.38
N ALA A 52 16.73 -26.99 18.70
CA ALA A 52 16.58 -27.40 17.30
C ALA A 52 15.56 -28.54 17.21
N ASP A 53 14.26 -28.23 17.28
CA ASP A 53 13.21 -28.97 16.59
C ASP A 53 11.88 -28.22 16.77
N SER A 54 11.65 -27.24 15.93
CA SER A 54 10.33 -26.65 15.76
C SER A 54 10.31 -26.13 14.35
N ALA A 55 9.86 -26.98 13.43
CA ALA A 55 9.18 -26.48 12.24
C ALA A 55 8.06 -25.57 12.75
N ALA A 56 8.36 -24.28 12.90
CA ALA A 56 7.35 -23.25 12.95
C ALA A 56 6.42 -23.60 11.81
N SER A 57 5.19 -23.96 12.15
CA SER A 57 4.14 -24.19 11.17
C SER A 57 4.03 -22.90 10.38
N ALA A 58 4.77 -22.83 9.26
CA ALA A 58 4.85 -21.63 8.46
C ALA A 58 3.44 -21.45 7.93
N SER A 59 2.68 -20.57 8.59
CA SER A 59 1.45 -20.04 8.05
C SER A 59 1.79 -19.64 6.61
N PRO A 60 1.01 -20.05 5.59
CA PRO A 60 1.34 -19.81 4.20
C PRO A 60 1.08 -18.34 3.85
N CYS A 61 1.61 -17.44 4.66
CA CYS A 61 1.48 -16.01 4.65
C CYS A 61 2.88 -15.40 4.69
N SER A 62 3.04 -14.26 4.02
CA SER A 62 4.22 -13.42 4.19
C SER A 62 4.26 -12.85 5.61
N GLN A 63 5.37 -12.21 5.98
CA GLN A 63 5.35 -11.24 7.06
C GLN A 63 4.45 -10.03 6.68
N TRP A 64 4.13 -9.21 7.67
CA TRP A 64 3.53 -7.89 7.44
C TRP A 64 4.59 -6.92 6.91
N TYR A 65 4.24 -6.19 5.86
CA TYR A 65 5.09 -5.16 5.28
C TYR A 65 4.54 -3.77 5.62
N PRO A 66 5.27 -2.95 6.39
CA PRO A 66 4.92 -1.55 6.59
C PRO A 66 5.35 -0.75 5.36
N LEU A 67 4.38 -0.17 4.64
CA LEU A 67 4.60 0.56 3.41
C LEU A 67 4.26 2.03 3.59
N TYR A 68 5.09 2.90 3.02
CA TYR A 68 4.89 4.34 3.05
C TYR A 68 4.80 4.89 1.63
N GLY A 69 3.90 5.85 1.43
CA GLY A 69 3.86 6.62 0.20
C GLY A 69 5.00 7.62 0.14
N ARG A 70 5.15 8.24 -1.04
CA ARG A 70 6.05 9.38 -1.21
C ARG A 70 5.81 10.41 -0.11
N GLY A 71 6.87 10.96 0.46
CA GLY A 71 6.82 11.96 1.55
C GLY A 71 6.13 11.49 2.83
N ARG A 72 5.92 10.18 2.98
CA ARG A 72 5.22 9.53 4.09
C ARG A 72 3.80 10.06 4.31
N TRP A 73 3.16 10.59 3.27
CA TRP A 73 1.79 11.11 3.33
C TRP A 73 0.73 10.01 3.46
N THR A 74 1.09 8.77 3.12
CA THR A 74 0.24 7.59 3.29
C THR A 74 1.03 6.47 3.96
N TYR A 75 0.32 5.63 4.70
CA TYR A 75 0.85 4.45 5.36
C TYR A 75 -0.13 3.29 5.25
N THR A 76 0.39 2.07 5.14
CA THR A 76 -0.39 0.85 5.31
C THR A 76 0.50 -0.31 5.68
N GLU A 77 -0.06 -1.31 6.34
CA GLU A 77 0.56 -2.62 6.50
C GLU A 77 -0.15 -3.63 5.62
N VAL A 78 0.61 -4.49 4.93
CA VAL A 78 0.05 -5.51 4.03
C VAL A 78 0.68 -6.87 4.26
N GLN A 79 -0.13 -7.92 4.10
CA GLN A 79 0.29 -9.31 4.15
C GLN A 79 -0.42 -10.08 3.03
N TRP A 80 0.28 -11.05 2.43
CA TRP A 80 -0.31 -11.98 1.47
C TRP A 80 -0.31 -13.39 2.01
N CYS A 81 -1.41 -14.10 1.85
CA CYS A 81 -1.52 -15.51 2.20
C CYS A 81 -1.98 -16.35 1.01
N PHE A 82 -1.52 -17.59 0.94
CA PHE A 82 -1.87 -18.57 -0.06
C PHE A 82 -2.52 -19.76 0.64
N ARG A 83 -3.78 -20.04 0.32
CA ARG A 83 -4.53 -21.13 0.96
C ARG A 83 -4.97 -22.15 -0.07
N GLN A 84 -4.81 -23.41 0.26
CA GLN A 84 -5.30 -24.51 -0.55
C GLN A 84 -6.79 -24.74 -0.23
N ARG A 85 -7.65 -24.74 -1.25
CA ARG A 85 -9.10 -24.95 -1.12
C ARG A 85 -9.59 -25.93 -2.18
N GLY A 86 -9.76 -27.19 -1.80
CA GLY A 86 -10.03 -28.27 -2.76
C GLY A 86 -8.90 -28.36 -3.78
N ASP A 87 -9.26 -28.28 -5.07
CA ASP A 87 -8.31 -28.34 -6.19
C ASP A 87 -7.75 -26.96 -6.58
N GLN A 88 -7.96 -25.93 -5.76
CA GLN A 88 -7.58 -24.55 -6.06
C GLN A 88 -6.61 -23.99 -5.02
N THR A 89 -5.84 -22.98 -5.42
CA THR A 89 -5.09 -22.13 -4.50
C THR A 89 -5.66 -20.72 -4.53
N VAL A 90 -6.09 -20.23 -3.37
CA VAL A 90 -6.63 -18.89 -3.18
C VAL A 90 -5.54 -18.00 -2.58
N VAL A 91 -5.27 -16.87 -3.23
CA VAL A 91 -4.41 -15.82 -2.72
C VAL A 91 -5.28 -14.78 -2.04
N THR A 92 -4.97 -14.46 -0.79
CA THR A 92 -5.64 -13.41 -0.03
C THR A 92 -4.66 -12.31 0.32
N GLN A 93 -5.07 -11.06 0.16
CA GLN A 93 -4.35 -9.91 0.69
C GLN A 93 -5.07 -9.39 1.93
N GLU A 94 -4.32 -9.14 2.98
CA GLU A 94 -4.78 -8.46 4.17
C GLU A 94 -4.09 -7.11 4.26
N GLN A 95 -4.86 -6.10 4.64
CA GLN A 95 -4.42 -4.74 4.79
C GLN A 95 -4.85 -4.21 6.14
N GLN A 96 -3.90 -3.66 6.88
CA GLN A 96 -4.11 -3.00 8.16
C GLN A 96 -3.57 -1.59 8.09
N ASN A 97 -4.07 -0.74 8.98
CA ASN A 97 -3.60 0.63 9.13
C ASN A 97 -3.51 1.44 7.82
N PRO A 98 -4.55 1.47 6.95
CA PRO A 98 -4.63 2.44 5.86
C PRO A 98 -4.80 3.87 6.39
N TRP A 99 -3.69 4.60 6.46
CA TRP A 99 -3.63 5.92 7.05
C TRP A 99 -3.15 6.95 6.03
N TYR A 100 -3.61 8.18 6.19
CA TYR A 100 -3.18 9.32 5.38
C TYR A 100 -2.97 10.56 6.26
N PHE A 101 -1.95 11.36 5.96
CA PHE A 101 -1.58 12.56 6.73
C PHE A 101 -2.06 13.83 6.04
N TRP A 102 -2.96 14.59 6.66
CA TRP A 102 -3.51 15.82 6.08
C TRP A 102 -3.64 16.90 7.16
N GLY A 103 -3.42 18.16 6.82
CA GLY A 103 -3.64 19.28 7.76
C GLY A 103 -2.86 19.18 9.09
N GLY A 104 -1.73 18.47 9.12
CA GLY A 104 -0.93 18.27 10.35
C GLY A 104 -1.33 17.07 11.21
N ALA A 105 -2.29 16.25 10.78
CA ALA A 105 -2.79 15.09 11.52
C ALA A 105 -2.91 13.85 10.64
N TRP A 106 -2.89 12.69 11.28
CA TRP A 106 -3.12 11.41 10.64
C TRP A 106 -4.59 10.99 10.73
N TYR A 107 -5.12 10.44 9.64
CA TYR A 107 -6.49 9.98 9.52
C TYR A 107 -6.54 8.55 9.00
N THR A 108 -7.52 7.78 9.44
CA THR A 108 -7.79 6.43 8.92
C THR A 108 -8.77 6.49 7.75
N GLY A 109 -8.71 5.49 6.86
CA GLY A 109 -9.58 5.37 5.68
C GLY A 109 -11.10 5.34 5.93
N LYS A 110 -11.59 5.35 7.18
CA LYS A 110 -13.03 5.24 7.53
C LYS A 110 -13.93 6.33 6.94
N SER A 111 -13.34 7.45 6.49
CA SER A 111 -14.09 8.57 5.92
C SER A 111 -13.86 8.76 4.43
N HIS A 112 -12.86 8.10 3.83
CA HIS A 112 -12.50 8.28 2.43
C HIS A 112 -11.92 7.02 1.80
N THR A 113 -12.46 6.68 0.64
CA THR A 113 -12.06 5.49 -0.13
C THR A 113 -10.65 5.58 -0.66
N LEU A 114 -9.84 4.57 -0.33
CA LEU A 114 -8.54 4.33 -0.92
C LEU A 114 -8.69 3.41 -2.12
N ARG A 115 -7.83 3.59 -3.13
CA ARG A 115 -7.73 2.69 -4.28
C ARG A 115 -6.42 1.94 -4.22
N TRP A 116 -6.44 0.63 -4.41
CA TRP A 116 -5.22 -0.18 -4.44
C TRP A 116 -5.25 -1.26 -5.51
N GLN A 117 -4.06 -1.74 -5.86
CA GLN A 117 -3.83 -2.86 -6.76
C GLN A 117 -2.57 -3.62 -6.30
N ALA A 118 -2.58 -4.94 -6.49
CA ALA A 118 -1.36 -5.73 -6.44
C ALA A 118 -1.20 -6.58 -7.70
N ILE A 119 0.01 -6.63 -8.23
CA ILE A 119 0.37 -7.43 -9.40
C ILE A 119 1.63 -8.20 -9.08
N GLY A 120 1.71 -9.47 -9.44
CA GLY A 120 2.89 -10.25 -9.11
C GLY A 120 2.89 -11.67 -9.62
N THR A 121 3.83 -12.44 -9.12
CA THR A 121 4.02 -13.85 -9.47
C THR A 121 4.44 -14.66 -8.26
N ALA A 122 3.92 -15.88 -8.13
CA ALA A 122 4.50 -16.92 -7.29
C ALA A 122 5.25 -17.96 -8.15
N GLY A 123 6.51 -18.21 -7.83
CA GLY A 123 7.44 -18.92 -8.72
C GLY A 123 7.55 -18.22 -10.08
N SER A 124 7.86 -18.99 -11.13
CA SER A 124 8.00 -18.48 -12.49
C SER A 124 6.69 -18.40 -13.29
N SER A 125 5.58 -18.94 -12.77
CA SER A 125 4.43 -19.30 -13.61
C SER A 125 3.07 -18.91 -13.05
N TRP A 126 2.96 -18.56 -11.77
CA TRP A 126 1.66 -18.28 -11.14
C TRP A 126 1.44 -16.77 -11.02
N TYR A 127 0.89 -16.18 -12.07
CA TYR A 127 0.60 -14.75 -12.16
C TYR A 127 -0.60 -14.34 -11.31
N ILE A 128 -0.49 -13.19 -10.66
CA ILE A 128 -1.48 -12.59 -9.77
C ILE A 128 -1.73 -11.17 -10.26
N ASP A 129 -2.99 -10.80 -10.46
CA ASP A 129 -3.43 -9.43 -10.69
C ASP A 129 -4.76 -9.25 -10.01
N THR A 130 -4.82 -8.31 -9.08
CA THR A 130 -6.04 -8.04 -8.31
C THR A 130 -7.03 -7.17 -9.08
N GLY A 131 -6.59 -6.53 -10.17
CA GLY A 131 -7.24 -5.35 -10.72
C GLY A 131 -7.30 -4.20 -9.72
N ASN A 132 -8.07 -3.16 -10.06
CA ASN A 132 -8.32 -2.04 -9.15
C ASN A 132 -9.32 -2.43 -8.06
N ASN A 133 -8.95 -2.17 -6.81
CA ASN A 133 -9.74 -2.43 -5.63
C ASN A 133 -9.90 -1.16 -4.78
N PHE A 134 -10.91 -1.18 -3.92
CA PHE A 134 -11.29 -0.04 -3.09
C PHE A 134 -11.61 -0.49 -1.66
N ASN A 135 -11.25 0.33 -0.67
CA ASN A 135 -11.55 0.11 0.73
C ASN A 135 -11.55 1.42 1.52
N ASP A 136 -12.39 1.46 2.56
CA ASP A 136 -12.52 2.57 3.50
C ASP A 136 -11.92 2.21 4.88
N GLY A 137 -10.88 1.36 4.91
CA GLY A 137 -10.34 0.84 6.16
C GLY A 137 -9.63 -0.51 6.02
N PRO A 138 -9.24 -1.15 7.14
CA PRO A 138 -8.64 -2.47 7.12
C PRO A 138 -9.50 -3.46 6.32
N VAL A 139 -8.88 -4.24 5.45
CA VAL A 139 -9.58 -5.14 4.54
C VAL A 139 -8.83 -6.45 4.39
N ARG A 140 -9.55 -7.55 4.31
CA ARG A 140 -9.05 -8.86 3.86
C ARG A 140 -9.84 -9.27 2.64
N LYS A 141 -9.15 -9.60 1.56
CA LYS A 141 -9.79 -9.93 0.29
C LYS A 141 -9.10 -11.11 -0.38
N ASP A 142 -9.89 -12.00 -0.96
CA ASP A 142 -9.41 -12.99 -1.92
C ASP A 142 -9.11 -12.24 -3.22
N ILE A 143 -7.82 -12.15 -3.55
CA ILE A 143 -7.33 -11.32 -4.65
C ILE A 143 -7.10 -12.11 -5.94
N HIS A 144 -6.92 -13.42 -5.82
CA HIS A 144 -6.75 -14.30 -6.96
C HIS A 144 -7.10 -15.74 -6.57
N THR A 145 -7.63 -16.50 -7.52
CA THR A 145 -7.87 -17.94 -7.35
C THR A 145 -7.29 -18.68 -8.53
N PHE A 146 -6.23 -19.43 -8.27
CA PHE A 146 -5.67 -20.36 -9.24
C PHE A 146 -6.63 -21.54 -9.41
N LYS A 147 -7.00 -21.84 -10.67
CA LYS A 147 -7.91 -22.95 -10.99
C LYS A 147 -7.38 -24.32 -10.55
N THR A 148 -6.06 -24.44 -10.44
CA THR A 148 -5.35 -25.64 -10.03
C THR A 148 -4.55 -25.36 -8.77
N LYS A 149 -4.47 -26.36 -7.89
CA LYS A 149 -3.66 -26.35 -6.68
C LYS A 149 -2.20 -26.13 -7.09
N ILE A 150 -1.58 -25.08 -6.55
CA ILE A 150 -0.12 -24.95 -6.60
C ILE A 150 0.45 -26.10 -5.76
N PRO A 151 1.38 -26.91 -6.32
CA PRO A 151 1.97 -28.02 -5.59
C PRO A 151 2.61 -27.57 -4.26
N PRO A 152 2.76 -28.49 -3.30
CA PRO A 152 3.53 -28.22 -2.10
C PRO A 152 4.97 -27.83 -2.44
N GLY A 153 5.51 -26.86 -1.72
CA GLY A 153 6.86 -26.36 -1.96
C GLY A 153 7.09 -24.96 -1.42
N ILE A 154 8.33 -24.48 -1.57
CA ILE A 154 8.72 -23.10 -1.25
C ILE A 154 8.75 -22.31 -2.55
N TYR A 155 7.97 -21.24 -2.62
CA TYR A 155 7.85 -20.41 -3.82
C TYR A 155 8.36 -19.00 -3.54
N PRO A 156 9.31 -18.48 -4.32
CA PRO A 156 9.58 -17.05 -4.32
C PRO A 156 8.38 -16.32 -4.89
N VAL A 157 8.00 -15.22 -4.27
CA VAL A 157 6.88 -14.37 -4.65
C VAL A 157 7.43 -12.97 -4.88
N SER A 158 7.06 -12.36 -6.01
CA SER A 158 7.32 -10.96 -6.32
C SER A 158 5.98 -10.26 -6.44
N MET A 159 5.75 -9.20 -5.67
CA MET A 159 4.53 -8.40 -5.69
C MET A 159 4.87 -6.93 -5.84
N TYR A 160 4.30 -6.28 -6.85
CA TYR A 160 4.16 -4.83 -6.90
C TYR A 160 2.84 -4.45 -6.22
N TYR A 161 2.90 -3.56 -5.24
CA TYR A 161 1.74 -3.02 -4.55
C TYR A 161 1.64 -1.51 -4.80
N ARG A 162 0.45 -1.08 -5.23
CA ARG A 162 0.11 0.33 -5.41
C ARG A 162 -1.10 0.69 -4.58
N GLN A 163 -1.01 1.77 -3.82
CA GLN A 163 -2.16 2.38 -3.15
C GLN A 163 -2.17 3.89 -3.31
N LEU A 164 -3.34 4.45 -3.59
CA LEU A 164 -3.55 5.90 -3.68
C LEU A 164 -4.33 6.40 -2.47
N GLY A 165 -3.84 7.49 -1.90
CA GLY A 165 -4.60 8.29 -0.93
C GLY A 165 -5.85 8.92 -1.57
N PRO A 166 -6.81 9.38 -0.75
CA PRO A 166 -8.09 9.87 -1.25
C PRO A 166 -8.00 11.22 -1.96
N TRP A 167 -6.95 12.01 -1.69
CA TRP A 167 -6.83 13.41 -2.14
C TRP A 167 -5.69 13.67 -3.12
N TRP A 168 -4.56 12.98 -2.96
CA TRP A 168 -3.31 13.37 -3.64
C TRP A 168 -3.00 12.56 -4.91
N GLY A 169 -3.89 11.65 -5.31
CA GLY A 169 -3.67 10.80 -6.47
C GLY A 169 -2.31 10.12 -6.42
N ALA A 170 -1.47 10.33 -7.46
CA ALA A 170 -0.14 9.74 -7.56
C ALA A 170 0.92 10.39 -6.64
N ASP A 171 0.71 11.61 -6.15
CA ASP A 171 1.75 12.40 -5.48
C ASP A 171 2.07 11.88 -4.07
N ALA A 172 1.15 11.13 -3.48
CA ALA A 172 1.30 10.46 -2.19
C ALA A 172 1.04 8.94 -2.28
N ALA A 173 1.17 8.38 -3.49
CA ALA A 173 0.96 6.97 -3.70
C ALA A 173 2.00 6.14 -2.92
N ILE A 174 1.55 5.01 -2.39
CA ILE A 174 2.41 3.89 -2.06
C ILE A 174 2.65 3.15 -3.38
N ASP A 175 3.91 2.99 -3.74
CA ASP A 175 4.37 2.27 -4.92
C ASP A 175 5.59 1.45 -4.47
N ASP A 176 5.39 0.15 -4.22
CA ASP A 176 6.43 -0.70 -3.62
C ASP A 176 6.55 -2.06 -4.32
N GLU A 177 7.77 -2.57 -4.39
CA GLU A 177 8.11 -3.88 -4.95
C GLU A 177 8.63 -4.78 -3.83
N LEU A 178 7.92 -5.88 -3.60
CA LEU A 178 8.15 -6.76 -2.46
C LEU A 178 8.49 -8.16 -2.95
N THR A 179 9.55 -8.73 -2.37
CA THR A 179 9.95 -10.11 -2.63
C THR A 179 9.97 -10.92 -1.34
N PHE A 180 9.33 -12.09 -1.35
CA PHE A 180 9.28 -12.99 -0.19
C PHE A 180 9.14 -14.45 -0.62
N ALA A 181 9.20 -15.38 0.34
CA ALA A 181 8.94 -16.78 0.08
C ALA A 181 7.68 -17.23 0.82
N ILE A 182 6.88 -18.11 0.19
CA ILE A 182 5.75 -18.79 0.81
C ILE A 182 6.01 -20.28 0.80
N LEU A 183 5.84 -20.92 1.95
CA LEU A 183 5.80 -22.38 2.07
C LEU A 183 4.35 -22.85 1.94
N LEU A 184 4.08 -23.70 0.95
CA LEU A 184 2.80 -24.38 0.79
C LEU A 184 2.93 -25.80 1.32
N GLY A 185 2.23 -26.09 2.42
CA GLY A 185 2.12 -27.43 3.00
C GLY A 185 1.14 -28.33 2.24
N ASN A 186 1.22 -29.63 2.53
CA ASN A 186 0.27 -30.64 2.04
C ASN A 186 -1.11 -30.48 2.69
#